data_AF-A0A1I4YA16-F1
#
_entry.id   AF-A0A1I4YA16-F1
#
_cell.length_a   1.000
_cell.length_b   1.000
_cell.length_c   1.000
_cell.angle_alpha   90.00
_cell.angle_beta   90.00
_cell.angle_gamma   90.00
#
_symmetry.space_group_name_H-M   'P 1'
#
loop_
_entity.id
_entity.type
_entity.pdbx_description
1 polymer ?
#
loop_
_entity_poly.entity_id
_entity_poly.type
_entity_poly.pdbx_seq_one_letter_code
_entity_poly.pdbx_strand_id
1 'polypeptide(L)'
;MSEITVTSITQRDIERKQIRILANQKELFPTEQRGFPKIYDITVICEYTVYDCTYKIGSKDGKARSGVLRLKGGLEEALGNTVGKVFVFKWTGNNQYHLTSARI
;
A
#
# COMPACT_ATOMS: atom_id res chain seq x y z
N MET A 1 5.46 17.50 1.50
CA MET A 1 5.30 16.06 1.18
C MET A 1 4.07 15.58 1.94
N SER A 2 3.18 14.85 1.27
CA SER A 2 1.95 14.34 1.89
C SER A 2 2.20 12.93 2.44
N GLU A 3 1.60 12.59 3.57
CA GLU A 3 1.73 11.29 4.21
C GLU A 3 0.38 10.69 4.58
N ILE A 4 0.33 9.36 4.60
CA ILE A 4 -0.87 8.61 4.98
C ILE A 4 -0.51 7.45 5.89
N THR A 5 -1.20 7.38 7.01
CA THR A 5 -1.01 6.32 7.99
C THR A 5 -1.85 5.11 7.60
N VAL A 6 -1.17 4.02 7.27
CA VAL A 6 -1.78 2.71 7.07
C VAL A 6 -1.56 1.92 8.37
N THR A 7 -2.62 1.85 9.17
CA THR A 7 -2.63 1.08 10.40
C THR A 7 -2.86 -0.40 10.11
N SER A 8 -2.25 -1.26 10.93
CA SER A 8 -2.61 -2.68 11.06
C SER A 8 -2.22 -3.59 9.88
N ILE A 9 -0.94 -3.57 9.46
CA ILE A 9 -0.40 -4.69 8.67
C ILE A 9 -0.40 -5.94 9.58
N THR A 10 -1.23 -6.91 9.23
CA THR A 10 -1.40 -8.16 9.99
C THR A 10 -0.55 -9.29 9.41
N GLN A 11 -0.34 -10.35 10.19
CA GLN A 11 0.30 -11.58 9.69
C GLN A 11 -0.40 -12.11 8.43
N ARG A 12 -1.73 -12.00 8.36
CA ARG A 12 -2.52 -12.44 7.20
C ARG A 12 -2.21 -11.62 5.94
N ASP A 13 -1.88 -10.34 6.09
CA ASP A 13 -1.50 -9.47 4.96
C ASP A 13 -0.15 -9.93 4.38
N ILE A 14 0.79 -10.30 5.24
CA ILE A 14 2.09 -10.87 4.87
C ILE A 14 1.91 -12.21 4.16
N GLU A 15 1.16 -13.13 4.76
CA GLU A 15 0.86 -14.45 4.16
C GLU A 15 0.19 -14.34 2.78
N ARG A 16 -0.69 -13.35 2.60
CA ARG A 16 -1.39 -13.11 1.33
C ARG A 16 -0.61 -12.21 0.38
N LYS A 17 0.57 -11.75 0.79
CA LYS A 17 1.43 -10.81 0.07
C LYS A 17 0.64 -9.59 -0.41
N GLN A 18 -0.21 -9.06 0.45
CA GLN A 18 -1.03 -7.90 0.11
C GLN A 18 -1.44 -7.09 1.34
N ILE A 19 -1.46 -5.76 1.20
CA ILE A 19 -2.00 -4.83 2.19
C ILE A 19 -3.26 -4.20 1.60
N ARG A 20 -4.33 -4.14 2.39
CA ARG A 20 -5.54 -3.42 2.00
C ARG A 20 -5.41 -1.94 2.35
N ILE A 21 -5.56 -1.07 1.35
CA ILE A 21 -5.62 0.38 1.53
C ILE A 21 -7.08 0.79 1.61
N LEU A 22 -7.53 1.22 2.80
CA LEU A 22 -8.93 1.53 3.03
C LEU A 22 -9.38 2.79 2.26
N ALA A 23 -10.70 2.98 2.15
CA ALA A 23 -11.26 4.08 1.38
C ALA A 23 -10.89 5.46 1.94
N ASN A 24 -10.62 5.57 3.24
CA ASN A 24 -10.12 6.77 3.91
C ASN A 24 -8.58 6.89 3.90
N GLN A 25 -7.87 5.92 3.32
CA GLN A 25 -6.40 5.84 3.28
C GLN A 25 -5.84 5.91 1.85
N LYS A 26 -6.69 6.10 0.84
CA LYS A 26 -6.30 6.05 -0.57
C LYS A 26 -6.05 7.42 -1.20
N GLU A 27 -6.14 8.51 -0.45
CA GLU A 27 -6.01 9.88 -1.00
C GLU A 27 -4.66 10.11 -1.69
N LEU A 28 -3.60 9.49 -1.18
CA LEU A 28 -2.27 9.56 -1.78
C LEU A 28 -1.98 8.46 -2.79
N PHE A 29 -2.90 7.51 -2.97
CA PHE A 29 -2.74 6.40 -3.91
C PHE A 29 -3.43 6.72 -5.25
N PRO A 30 -3.07 6.01 -6.34
CA PRO A 30 -3.74 6.20 -7.63
C PRO A 30 -5.26 6.11 -7.53
N THR A 31 -5.94 7.10 -8.13
CA THR A 31 -7.37 7.31 -7.91
C THR A 31 -8.22 6.16 -8.47
N GLU A 32 -9.28 5.83 -7.72
CA GLU A 32 -10.31 4.90 -8.16
C GLU A 32 -11.18 5.51 -9.27
N GLN A 33 -11.33 4.78 -10.37
CA GLN A 33 -12.32 5.09 -11.39
C GLN A 33 -13.46 4.05 -11.31
N ARG A 34 -14.65 4.48 -10.84
CA ARG A 34 -15.80 3.57 -10.63
C ARG A 34 -16.21 2.91 -11.94
N GLY A 35 -16.40 1.59 -11.92
CA GLY A 35 -16.72 0.79 -13.10
C GLY A 35 -15.48 0.35 -13.90
N PHE A 36 -14.31 0.91 -13.62
CA PHE A 36 -13.08 0.69 -14.36
C PHE A 36 -11.96 0.23 -13.40
N PRO A 37 -11.89 -1.07 -13.08
CA PRO A 37 -10.80 -1.59 -12.26
C PRO A 37 -9.46 -1.32 -12.95
N LYS A 38 -8.51 -0.76 -12.22
CA LYS A 38 -7.16 -0.44 -12.70
C LYS A 38 -6.10 -1.07 -11.82
N ILE A 39 -4.94 -1.30 -12.43
CA ILE A 39 -3.72 -1.76 -11.78
C ILE A 39 -2.65 -0.72 -12.11
N TYR A 40 -1.91 -0.31 -11.09
CA TYR A 40 -0.83 0.65 -11.20
C TYR A 40 0.44 0.01 -10.65
N ASP A 41 1.55 0.19 -11.36
CA ASP A 41 2.86 -0.09 -10.80
C ASP A 41 3.23 1.03 -9.84
N ILE A 42 3.67 0.64 -8.65
CA ILE A 42 4.10 1.57 -7.61
C ILE A 42 5.43 1.11 -7.03
N THR A 43 6.23 2.05 -6.58
CA THR A 43 7.52 1.76 -5.95
C THR A 43 7.43 2.07 -4.46
N VAL A 44 7.86 1.13 -3.62
CA VAL A 44 7.93 1.32 -2.17
C VAL A 44 9.39 1.31 -1.75
N ILE A 45 9.83 2.38 -1.11
CA ILE A 45 11.15 2.50 -0.50
C ILE A 45 10.98 2.20 0.98
N CYS A 46 11.56 1.11 1.44
CA CYS A 46 11.54 0.74 2.85
C CYS A 46 13.00 0.69 3.34
N GLU A 47 13.30 1.52 4.35
CA GLU A 47 14.67 1.77 4.82
C GLU A 47 15.59 2.26 3.68
N TYR A 48 16.43 1.39 3.13
CA TYR A 48 17.36 1.69 2.04
C TYR A 48 17.12 0.85 0.78
N THR A 49 16.05 0.04 0.78
CA THR A 49 15.75 -0.90 -0.32
C THR A 49 14.51 -0.43 -1.07
N VAL A 50 14.57 -0.56 -2.39
CA VAL A 50 13.49 -0.21 -3.32
C VAL A 50 12.77 -1.49 -3.73
N TYR A 51 11.45 -1.50 -3.59
CA TYR A 51 10.59 -2.64 -3.89
C TYR A 51 9.53 -2.27 -4.92
N ASP A 52 9.44 -3.05 -5.99
CA ASP A 52 8.36 -2.91 -6.97
C ASP A 52 7.09 -3.59 -6.49
N CYS A 53 6.00 -2.86 -6.46
CA CYS A 53 4.70 -3.32 -5.99
C CYS A 53 3.62 -3.03 -7.04
N THR A 54 2.45 -3.66 -6.89
CA THR A 54 1.29 -3.29 -7.71
C THR A 54 0.12 -2.88 -6.83
N TYR A 55 -0.52 -1.77 -7.20
CA TYR A 55 -1.73 -1.28 -6.56
C TYR A 55 -2.94 -1.50 -7.45
N LYS A 56 -3.89 -2.29 -6.96
CA LYS A 56 -5.16 -2.54 -7.66
C LYS A 56 -6.29 -1.79 -6.96
N ILE A 57 -7.12 -1.10 -7.73
CA ILE A 57 -8.30 -0.41 -7.21
C ILE A 57 -9.46 -0.41 -8.22
N GLY A 58 -10.69 -0.28 -7.71
CA GLY A 58 -11.92 -0.26 -8.48
C GLY A 58 -12.54 -1.63 -8.72
N SER A 59 -13.79 -1.61 -9.17
CA SER A 59 -14.57 -2.80 -9.53
C SER A 59 -15.52 -2.51 -10.69
N LYS A 60 -15.88 -3.56 -11.43
CA LYS A 60 -16.81 -3.48 -12.58
C LYS A 60 -18.25 -3.13 -12.16
N ASP A 61 -18.62 -3.41 -10.91
CA ASP A 61 -19.96 -3.14 -10.36
C ASP A 61 -20.19 -1.66 -9.97
N GLY A 62 -19.20 -0.78 -10.20
CA GLY A 62 -19.31 0.65 -9.92
C GLY A 62 -19.24 1.03 -8.43
N LYS A 63 -19.13 0.04 -7.52
CA LYS A 63 -19.05 0.28 -6.08
C LYS A 63 -17.66 0.74 -5.68
N ALA A 64 -17.57 1.65 -4.71
CA ALA A 64 -16.29 2.05 -4.14
C ALA A 64 -15.65 0.87 -3.39
N ARG A 65 -14.36 0.63 -3.61
CA ARG A 65 -13.61 -0.43 -2.94
C ARG A 65 -12.36 0.11 -2.23
N SER A 66 -11.88 -0.68 -1.28
CA SER A 66 -10.51 -0.56 -0.80
C SER A 66 -9.53 -0.93 -1.91
N GLY A 67 -8.42 -0.22 -1.99
CA GLY A 67 -7.31 -0.64 -2.83
C GLY A 67 -6.58 -1.84 -2.23
N VAL A 68 -5.85 -2.55 -3.07
CA VAL A 68 -5.01 -3.67 -2.68
C VAL A 68 -3.60 -3.42 -3.20
N LEU A 69 -2.67 -3.22 -2.29
CA LEU A 69 -1.25 -3.18 -2.56
C LEU A 69 -0.69 -4.60 -2.50
N ARG A 70 -0.16 -5.12 -3.60
CA ARG A 70 0.53 -6.41 -3.65
C ARG A 70 2.00 -6.22 -3.32
N LEU A 71 2.46 -6.97 -2.33
CA LEU A 71 3.86 -7.02 -1.91
C LEU A 71 4.63 -7.94 -2.84
N LYS A 72 5.81 -7.53 -3.25
CA LYS A 72 6.74 -8.33 -4.06
C LYS A 72 8.17 -8.00 -3.68
N GLY A 73 9.11 -8.78 -4.21
CA GLY A 73 10.54 -8.45 -4.18
C GLY A 73 11.16 -8.50 -2.79
N GLY A 74 10.55 -9.18 -1.81
CA GLY A 74 11.08 -9.28 -0.46
C GLY A 74 10.44 -8.32 0.56
N LEU A 75 9.50 -7.49 0.11
CA LEU A 75 8.87 -6.49 0.99
C LEU A 75 8.01 -7.16 2.07
N GLU A 76 7.38 -8.29 1.76
CA GLU A 76 6.60 -9.06 2.73
C GLU A 76 7.47 -9.60 3.88
N GLU A 77 8.71 -10.01 3.61
CA GLU A 77 9.67 -10.43 4.63
C GLU A 77 10.14 -9.25 5.48
N ALA A 78 10.43 -8.10 4.85
CA ALA A 78 10.78 -6.87 5.56
C ALA A 78 9.66 -6.45 6.52
N LEU A 79 8.41 -6.54 6.08
CA LEU A 79 7.25 -6.19 6.89
C LEU A 79 6.86 -7.26 7.91
N GLY A 80 7.14 -8.54 7.63
CA GLY A 80 6.86 -9.67 8.52
C GLY A 80 7.49 -9.52 9.90
N ASN A 81 8.71 -8.98 9.97
CA ASN A 81 9.41 -8.70 11.23
C ASN A 81 8.79 -7.55 12.05
N THR A 82 7.76 -6.91 11.50
CA THR A 82 7.16 -5.67 12.02
C THR A 82 5.63 -5.73 12.07
N VAL A 83 5.05 -6.94 12.01
CA VAL A 83 3.61 -7.18 12.16
C VAL A 83 3.08 -6.52 13.44
N GLY A 84 1.90 -5.90 13.32
CA GLY A 84 1.27 -5.17 14.42
C GLY A 84 1.79 -3.74 14.61
N LYS A 85 2.85 -3.33 13.93
CA LYS A 85 3.27 -1.93 13.89
C LYS A 85 2.38 -1.11 12.95
N VAL A 86 2.31 0.18 13.24
CA VAL A 86 1.69 1.17 12.35
C VAL A 86 2.72 1.63 11.33
N PHE A 87 2.31 1.79 10.08
CA PHE A 87 3.18 2.25 9.01
C PHE A 87 2.66 3.54 8.40
N VAL A 88 3.59 4.39 8.00
CA VAL A 88 3.31 5.63 7.29
C VAL A 88 3.89 5.50 5.89
N PHE A 89 3.02 5.67 4.90
CA PHE A 89 3.41 5.82 3.50
C PHE A 89 3.51 7.32 3.20
N LYS A 90 4.70 7.79 2.85
CA LYS A 90 4.97 9.17 2.43
C LYS A 90 5.10 9.19 0.92
N TRP A 91 4.23 9.92 0.23
CA TRP A 91 4.30 10.02 -1.21
C TRP A 91 5.48 10.92 -1.63
N THR A 92 6.35 10.40 -2.48
CA THR A 92 7.54 11.10 -2.98
C THR A 92 7.42 11.56 -4.43
N GLY A 93 6.28 11.28 -5.09
CA GLY A 93 6.05 11.57 -6.50
C GLY A 93 6.03 10.30 -7.36
N ASN A 94 5.47 10.36 -8.57
CA ASN A 94 5.56 9.29 -9.58
C ASN A 94 5.22 7.87 -9.07
N ASN A 95 4.11 7.71 -8.35
CA ASN A 95 3.71 6.44 -7.71
C ASN A 95 4.79 5.81 -6.80
N GLN A 96 5.69 6.61 -6.25
CA GLN A 96 6.70 6.20 -5.30
C GLN A 96 6.31 6.63 -3.89
N TYR A 97 6.58 5.74 -2.92
CA TYR A 97 6.27 5.95 -1.51
C TYR A 97 7.43 5.53 -0.63
N HIS A 98 7.78 6.37 0.34
CA HIS A 98 8.63 5.96 1.46
C HIS A 98 7.77 5.33 2.54
N LEU A 99 8.15 4.14 2.97
CA LEU A 99 7.51 3.39 4.03
C LEU A 99 8.34 3.48 5.30
N THR A 100 7.73 4.01 6.36
CA THR A 100 8.37 4.11 7.68
C THR A 100 7.44 3.55 8.75
N SER A 101 7.98 2.79 9.71
CA SER A 101 7.21 2.44 10.90
C SER A 101 6.94 3.70 11.74
N ALA A 102 5.69 3.93 12.13
CA ALA A 102 5.35 4.98 13.07
C ALA A 102 5.94 4.64 14.44
N ARG A 103 6.62 5.60 15.07
CA ARG A 103 6.90 5.54 16.51
C ARG A 103 5.60 5.96 17.21
N ILE A 104 4.96 5.03 17.91
CA ILE A 104 3.85 5.32 18.83
C ILE A 104 4.44 5.57 20.20
#